data_AF-A0A8H6TT03-F1
#
_entry.id   AF-A0A8H6TT03-F1
#
_cell.length_a   1.000
_cell.length_b   1.000
_cell.length_c   1.000
_cell.angle_alpha   90.00
_cell.angle_beta   90.00
_cell.angle_gamma   90.00
#
_symmetry.space_group_name_H-M   'P 1'
#
loop_
_entity.id
_entity.type
_entity.pdbx_description
1 polymer ?
#
loop_
_entity_poly.entity_id
_entity_poly.type
_entity_poly.pdbx_seq_one_letter_code
_entity_poly.pdbx_strand_id
1 'polypeptide(L)'
;MRVTRRCLQAAQRVAHRPHSTGFIGLGRMGSEMAYNLFSKTFANKPESRFVICDAIPEAATAFQNNFTAAFPGARVDIAETPDEQVIVSLSAFPRM
;
A
#
# COMPACT_ATOMS: atom_id res chain seq x y z
N MET A 1 26.07 25.72 -4.99
CA MET A 1 24.60 25.54 -5.13
C MET A 1 23.91 26.12 -3.91
N ARG A 2 22.96 27.05 -4.10
CA ARG A 2 22.23 27.65 -2.97
C ARG A 2 21.01 26.78 -2.67
N VAL A 3 21.08 25.98 -1.61
CA VAL A 3 19.95 25.15 -1.18
C VAL A 3 18.84 26.08 -0.72
N THR A 4 17.77 26.20 -1.50
CA THR A 4 16.65 27.06 -1.16
C THR A 4 15.78 26.40 -0.09
N ARG A 5 15.13 27.20 0.77
CA ARG A 5 14.17 26.70 1.77
C ARG A 5 13.08 25.80 1.17
N ARG A 6 12.70 26.03 -0.09
CA ARG A 6 11.73 25.19 -0.83
C ARG A 6 12.26 23.79 -1.09
N CYS A 7 13.52 23.64 -1.46
CA CYS A 7 14.15 22.32 -1.65
C CYS A 7 14.20 21.52 -0.34
N LEU A 8 14.48 22.21 0.78
CA LEU A 8 14.54 21.59 2.11
C LEU A 8 13.14 21.13 2.59
N GLN A 9 12.10 21.94 2.34
CA GLN A 9 10.71 21.56 2.64
C GLN A 9 10.22 20.39 1.78
N ALA A 10 10.59 20.33 0.50
CA ALA A 10 10.26 19.20 -0.37
C ALA A 10 10.94 17.91 0.10
N ALA A 11 12.22 17.98 0.49
CA ALA A 11 12.95 16.84 1.03
C ALA A 11 12.34 16.33 2.35
N GLN A 12 11.94 17.25 3.24
CA GLN A 12 11.26 16.90 4.50
C GLN A 12 9.92 16.19 4.27
N ARG A 13 9.13 16.60 3.26
CA ARG A 13 7.86 15.93 2.90
C ARG A 13 8.07 14.52 2.35
N VAL A 14 9.11 14.31 1.56
CA VAL A 14 9.46 12.97 1.05
C VAL A 14 9.93 12.06 2.17
N ALA A 15 10.72 12.59 3.12
CA ALA A 15 11.26 11.82 4.24
C ALA A 15 10.20 11.37 5.27
N HIS A 16 9.03 12.02 5.31
CA HIS A 16 7.97 11.75 6.30
C HIS A 16 6.73 11.07 5.73
N ARG A 17 6.74 10.71 4.45
CA ARG A 17 5.58 10.07 3.84
C ARG A 17 5.48 8.62 4.30
N PRO A 18 4.34 8.16 4.85
CA PRO A 18 4.14 6.75 5.13
C PRO A 18 4.31 5.95 3.85
N HIS A 19 5.21 4.97 3.88
CA HIS A 19 5.46 4.09 2.76
C HIS A 19 4.26 3.15 2.60
N SER A 20 3.48 3.39 1.55
CA SER A 20 2.39 2.51 1.15
C SER A 20 2.67 1.92 -0.22
N THR A 21 2.28 0.66 -0.41
CA THR A 21 2.42 -0.05 -1.69
C THR A 21 1.03 -0.42 -2.20
N GLY A 22 0.68 0.09 -3.38
CA GLY A 22 -0.56 -0.23 -4.08
C GLY A 22 -0.37 -1.41 -5.05
N PHE A 23 -1.39 -2.24 -5.23
CA PHE A 23 -1.43 -3.29 -6.26
C PHE A 23 -2.81 -3.41 -6.90
N ILE A 24 -2.89 -3.35 -8.23
CA ILE A 24 -4.16 -3.43 -8.99
C ILE A 24 -4.20 -4.75 -9.75
N GLY A 25 -5.30 -5.48 -9.59
CA GLY A 25 -5.56 -6.73 -10.31
C GLY A 25 -4.99 -7.96 -9.60
N LEU A 26 -5.84 -8.73 -8.95
CA LEU A 26 -5.60 -9.93 -8.16
C LEU A 26 -6.09 -11.21 -8.86
N GLY A 27 -6.11 -11.21 -10.19
CA GLY A 27 -6.30 -12.45 -10.96
C GLY A 27 -5.19 -13.48 -10.69
N ARG A 28 -5.25 -14.64 -11.35
CA ARG A 28 -4.32 -15.78 -11.13
C ARG A 28 -2.82 -15.42 -11.11
N MET A 29 -2.41 -14.44 -11.91
CA MET A 29 -1.03 -13.96 -11.92
C MET A 29 -0.79 -12.88 -10.85
N GLY A 30 -1.73 -11.94 -10.72
CA GLY A 30 -1.60 -10.76 -9.87
C GLY A 30 -1.59 -11.08 -8.38
N SER A 31 -2.37 -12.08 -7.95
CA SER A 31 -2.41 -12.51 -6.55
C SER A 31 -1.03 -12.96 -6.04
N GLU A 32 -0.33 -13.79 -6.81
CA GLU A 32 1.00 -14.28 -6.45
C GLU A 32 2.05 -13.16 -6.45
N MET A 33 1.93 -12.22 -7.40
CA MET A 33 2.82 -11.06 -7.46
C MET A 33 2.61 -10.13 -6.26
N ALA A 34 1.35 -9.81 -5.94
CA ALA A 34 0.99 -9.00 -4.79
C ALA A 34 1.48 -9.66 -3.49
N TYR A 35 1.24 -10.96 -3.33
CA TYR A 35 1.68 -11.72 -2.16
C TYR A 35 3.19 -11.66 -1.98
N ASN A 36 3.95 -11.92 -3.04
CA ASN A 36 5.41 -11.90 -3.00
C ASN A 36 5.98 -10.51 -2.72
N LEU A 37 5.39 -9.48 -3.33
CA LEU A 37 5.81 -8.10 -3.09
C LEU A 37 5.52 -7.69 -1.64
N PHE A 38 4.32 -7.97 -1.15
CA PHE A 38 3.87 -7.54 0.17
C PHE A 38 4.59 -8.30 1.28
N SER A 39 4.75 -9.63 1.15
CA SER A 39 5.46 -10.45 2.14
C SER A 39 6.91 -10.01 2.31
N LYS A 40 7.64 -9.77 1.21
CA LYS A 40 9.01 -9.25 1.25
C LYS A 40 9.08 -7.84 1.80
N THR A 41 8.12 -6.99 1.45
CA THR A 41 8.06 -5.61 1.97
C THR A 41 7.77 -5.60 3.47
N PHE A 42 6.82 -6.41 3.92
CA PHE A 42 6.46 -6.56 5.34
C PHE A 42 7.61 -7.13 6.16
N ALA A 43 8.33 -8.13 5.65
CA ALA A 43 9.51 -8.68 6.31
C ALA A 43 10.62 -7.62 6.52
N ASN A 44 10.77 -6.69 5.58
CA ASN A 44 11.75 -5.59 5.68
C ASN A 44 11.24 -4.40 6.49
N LYS A 45 9.94 -4.11 6.42
CA LYS A 45 9.27 -2.92 6.98
C LYS A 45 7.87 -3.30 7.48
N PRO A 46 7.73 -3.87 8.70
CA PRO A 46 6.46 -4.36 9.22
C PRO A 46 5.38 -3.27 9.36
N GLU A 47 5.78 -2.01 9.47
CA GLU A 47 4.90 -0.84 9.52
C GLU A 47 4.32 -0.43 8.16
N SER A 48 4.69 -1.13 7.09
CA SER A 48 4.21 -0.85 5.73
C SER A 48 2.70 -1.00 5.61
N ARG A 49 2.11 -0.10 4.83
CA ARG A 49 0.69 -0.16 4.47
C ARG A 49 0.52 -0.67 3.06
N PHE A 50 -0.35 -1.64 2.86
CA PHE A 50 -0.66 -2.20 1.55
C PHE A 50 -2.05 -1.79 1.14
N VAL A 51 -2.25 -1.48 -0.14
CA VAL A 51 -3.57 -1.15 -0.68
C VAL A 51 -3.79 -2.00 -1.92
N ILE A 52 -4.91 -2.72 -1.97
CA ILE A 52 -5.28 -3.56 -3.12
C ILE A 52 -6.55 -3.04 -3.78
N CYS A 53 -6.64 -3.22 -5.09
CA CYS A 53 -7.83 -2.90 -5.87
C CYS A 53 -8.01 -4.00 -6.91
N ASP A 54 -9.21 -4.56 -7.00
CA ASP A 54 -9.59 -5.51 -8.05
C ASP A 54 -11.02 -5.21 -8.51
N ALA A 55 -11.33 -5.53 -9.77
CA ALA A 55 -12.67 -5.39 -10.32
C ALA A 55 -13.68 -6.37 -9.68
N ILE A 56 -13.20 -7.47 -9.09
CA ILE A 56 -13.97 -8.48 -8.36
C ILE A 56 -13.74 -8.28 -6.85
N PRO A 57 -14.69 -7.70 -6.11
CA PRO A 57 -14.54 -7.40 -4.68
C PRO A 57 -14.22 -8.62 -3.81
N GLU A 58 -14.74 -9.79 -4.19
CA GLU A 58 -14.49 -11.05 -3.51
C GLU A 58 -13.02 -11.47 -3.60
N ALA A 59 -12.35 -11.19 -4.73
CA ALA A 59 -10.93 -11.49 -4.91
C ALA A 59 -10.07 -10.60 -4.00
N ALA A 60 -10.40 -9.31 -3.89
CA ALA A 60 -9.72 -8.39 -2.98
C ALA A 60 -9.91 -8.80 -1.51
N THR A 61 -11.14 -9.13 -1.13
CA THR A 61 -11.47 -9.58 0.23
C THR A 61 -10.75 -10.90 0.56
N ALA A 62 -10.76 -11.87 -0.34
CA ALA A 62 -10.07 -13.14 -0.16
C ALA A 62 -8.56 -12.95 0.00
N PHE A 63 -7.94 -12.10 -0.82
CA PHE A 63 -6.53 -11.78 -0.69
C PHE A 63 -6.21 -11.13 0.66
N GLN A 64 -6.98 -10.11 1.08
CA GLN A 64 -6.79 -9.44 2.36
C GLN A 64 -6.85 -10.42 3.53
N ASN A 65 -7.89 -11.26 3.57
CA ASN A 65 -8.09 -12.25 4.62
C ASN A 65 -6.94 -13.27 4.66
N ASN A 66 -6.55 -13.81 3.51
CA ASN A 66 -5.46 -14.78 3.42
C ASN A 66 -4.12 -14.16 3.85
N PHE A 67 -3.84 -12.94 3.40
CA PHE A 67 -2.59 -12.25 3.71
C PHE A 67 -2.49 -11.88 5.20
N THR A 68 -3.56 -11.35 5.79
CA THR A 68 -3.59 -10.99 7.22
C THR A 68 -3.58 -12.20 8.14
N ALA A 69 -4.14 -13.34 7.71
CA ALA A 69 -4.00 -14.61 8.41
C ALA A 69 -2.55 -15.14 8.39
N ALA A 70 -1.85 -15.02 7.25
CA ALA A 70 -0.46 -15.45 7.11
C ALA A 70 0.54 -14.50 7.81
N PHE A 71 0.24 -13.20 7.86
CA PHE A 71 1.08 -12.16 8.45
C PHE A 71 0.29 -11.33 9.46
N PRO A 72 0.13 -11.82 10.71
CA PRO A 72 -0.57 -11.09 11.75
C PRO A 72 0.03 -9.69 11.96
N GLY A 73 -0.83 -8.67 11.96
CA GLY A 73 -0.43 -7.26 12.10
C GLY A 73 -0.12 -6.54 10.78
N ALA A 74 -0.12 -7.24 9.64
CA ALA A 74 -0.06 -6.59 8.33
C ALA A 74 -1.29 -5.69 8.10
N ARG A 75 -1.05 -4.49 7.56
CA ARG A 75 -2.10 -3.51 7.23
C ARG A 75 -2.38 -3.57 5.75
N VAL A 76 -3.49 -4.20 5.37
CA VAL A 76 -3.94 -4.31 3.97
C VAL A 76 -5.31 -3.64 3.88
N ASP A 77 -5.43 -2.60 3.05
CA ASP A 77 -6.68 -1.92 2.76
C ASP A 77 -7.19 -2.28 1.37
N ILE A 78 -8.51 -2.28 1.19
CA ILE A 78 -9.16 -2.47 -0.10
C ILE A 78 -9.64 -1.10 -0.60
N ALA A 79 -9.30 -0.79 -1.85
CA ALA A 79 -9.84 0.35 -2.58
C ALA A 79 -10.83 -0.15 -3.65
N GLU A 80 -11.96 0.54 -3.79
CA GLU A 80 -13.02 0.20 -4.72
C GLU A 80 -12.68 0.59 -6.16
N THR A 81 -11.82 1.59 -6.33
CA THR A 81 -11.38 2.06 -7.64
C THR A 81 -9.86 2.27 -7.70
N PRO A 82 -9.25 2.20 -8.90
CA PRO A 82 -7.84 2.55 -9.10
C PRO A 82 -7.51 3.97 -8.60
N ASP A 83 -8.39 4.93 -8.85
CA ASP A 83 -8.22 6.32 -8.39
C ASP A 83 -8.21 6.41 -6.86
N GLU A 84 -9.13 5.71 -6.21
CA GLU A 84 -9.15 5.62 -4.75
C GLU A 84 -7.87 4.97 -4.21
N GLN A 85 -7.35 3.93 -4.85
CA GLN A 85 -6.11 3.29 -4.42
C GLN A 85 -4.95 4.29 -4.39
N VAL A 86 -4.83 5.11 -5.42
CA VAL A 86 -3.79 6.14 -5.50
C VAL A 86 -3.98 7.14 -4.35
N ILE A 87 -5.21 7.59 -4.08
CA ILE A 87 -5.51 8.52 -2.98
C ILE A 87 -5.16 7.89 -1.61
N VAL A 88 -5.55 6.63 -1.37
CA VAL A 88 -5.26 5.91 -0.12
C VAL A 88 -3.76 5.68 0.05
N SER A 89 -3.04 5.41 -1.03
CA SER A 89 -1.58 5.27 -1.01
C SER A 89 -0.87 6.62 -0.76
N LEU A 90 -1.42 7.74 -1.25
CA LEU A 90 -0.88 9.08 -1.07
C LEU A 90 -1.24 9.72 0.28
N SER A 91 -2.30 9.25 0.94
CA SER A 91 -2.81 9.87 2.17
C SER A 91 -2.23 9.23 3.43
N ALA A 92 -1.66 10.09 4.28
CA ALA A 92 -1.18 9.75 5.61
C ALA A 92 -2.29 9.75 6.68
N PHE A 93 -3.56 9.84 6.28
CA PHE A 93 -4.67 10.07 7.19
C PHE A 93 -5.33 8.77 7.67
N PRO A 94 -5.62 8.64 8.98
CA PRO A 94 -6.48 7.58 9.49
C PRO A 94 -7.92 7.88 9.07
N ARG A 95 -8.63 6.89 8.52
CA ARG A 95 -10.09 6.96 8.42
C ARG A 95 -10.64 6.87 9.86
N MET A 96 -11.38 7.91 10.26
CA MET A 96 -12.17 7.94 11.50
C MET A 96 -13.37 7.01 11.40
#